data_AF-W7KBC5-F1
#
_entry.id   AF-W7KBC5-F1
#
_cell.length_a   1.000
_cell.length_b   1.000
_cell.length_c   1.000
_cell.angle_alpha   90.00
_cell.angle_beta   90.00
_cell.angle_gamma   90.00
#
_symmetry.space_group_name_H-M   'P 1'
#
loop_
_entity.id
_entity.type
_entity.pdbx_description
1 polymer ?
#
loop_
_entity_poly.entity_id
_entity_poly.type
_entity_poly.pdbx_seq_one_letter_code
_entity_poly.pdbx_strand_id
1 'polypeptide(L)'
;MFEFILIKSSYDYANKFAAIKNRSSIVDIRTNLERIGDLHEYEIAMLVNLLPKTILEARYLIPSLIRLNDETLNSILEHLISYKMYVS
;
A
#
# COMPACT_ATOMS: atom_id res chain seq x y z
N MET A 1 -23.13 -22.46 4.53
CA MET A 1 -23.88 -21.18 4.59
C MET A 1 -23.02 -20.05 5.17
N PHE A 2 -22.36 -20.23 6.32
CA PHE A 2 -21.44 -19.23 6.90
C PHE A 2 -20.21 -18.89 6.03
N GLU A 3 -19.55 -19.89 5.43
CA GLU A 3 -18.37 -19.64 4.57
C GLU A 3 -18.68 -18.74 3.36
N PHE A 4 -19.85 -18.91 2.75
CA PHE A 4 -20.27 -18.12 1.60
C PHE A 4 -20.51 -16.65 1.95
N ILE A 5 -21.02 -16.39 3.17
CA ILE A 5 -21.22 -15.04 3.68
C ILE A 5 -19.87 -14.37 3.95
N LEU A 6 -18.93 -15.10 4.53
CA LEU A 6 -17.59 -14.60 4.81
C LEU A 6 -16.87 -14.18 3.52
N ILE A 7 -16.80 -15.08 2.54
CA ILE A 7 -16.13 -14.81 1.25
C ILE A 7 -16.76 -13.61 0.55
N LYS A 8 -18.09 -13.54 0.51
CA LYS A 8 -18.80 -12.41 -0.10
C LYS A 8 -18.49 -11.09 0.60
N SER A 9 -18.54 -11.07 1.93
CA SER A 9 -18.24 -9.85 2.71
C SER A 9 -16.79 -9.40 2.55
N SER A 10 -15.84 -10.33 2.47
CA SER A 10 -14.42 -10.03 2.23
C SER A 10 -14.20 -9.49 0.82
N TYR A 11 -14.87 -10.05 -0.20
CA TYR A 11 -14.80 -9.55 -1.56
C TYR A 11 -15.37 -8.13 -1.67
N ASP A 12 -16.54 -7.88 -1.09
CA ASP A 12 -17.18 -6.57 -1.13
C ASP A 12 -16.33 -5.50 -0.43
N TYR A 13 -15.71 -5.87 0.70
CA TYR A 13 -14.75 -5.00 1.40
C TYR A 13 -13.52 -4.71 0.53
N ALA A 14 -12.86 -5.76 0.01
CA ALA A 14 -11.67 -5.61 -0.81
C ALA A 14 -11.94 -4.78 -2.06
N ASN A 15 -13.07 -5.00 -2.73
CA ASN A 15 -13.44 -4.27 -3.95
C ASN A 15 -13.80 -2.80 -3.66
N LYS A 16 -14.41 -2.50 -2.51
CA LYS A 16 -14.78 -1.13 -2.12
C LYS A 16 -13.57 -0.30 -1.68
N PHE A 17 -12.64 -0.90 -0.93
CA PHE A 17 -11.48 -0.21 -0.36
C PHE A 17 -10.19 -0.39 -1.16
N ALA A 18 -10.20 -1.18 -2.24
CA ALA A 18 -9.07 -1.28 -3.16
C ALA A 18 -8.76 0.11 -3.74
N ALA A 19 -7.69 0.70 -3.25
CA ALA A 19 -7.21 1.99 -3.74
C ALA A 19 -6.62 1.90 -5.16
N ILE A 20 -6.16 0.71 -5.55
CA ILE A 20 -5.58 0.43 -6.86
C ILE A 20 -6.29 -0.79 -7.44
N LYS A 21 -7.01 -0.59 -8.54
CA LYS A 21 -7.80 -1.66 -9.19
C LYS A 21 -7.07 -2.32 -10.36
N ASN A 22 -6.06 -1.65 -10.90
CA ASN A 22 -5.32 -2.17 -12.04
C ASN A 22 -4.27 -3.18 -11.59
N ARG A 23 -4.38 -4.42 -12.11
CA ARG A 23 -3.46 -5.51 -11.82
C ARG A 23 -2.02 -5.20 -12.22
N SER A 24 -1.79 -4.52 -13.36
CA SER A 24 -0.43 -4.16 -13.78
C SER A 24 0.22 -3.20 -12.80
N SER A 25 -0.52 -2.18 -12.37
CA SER A 25 -0.06 -1.21 -11.36
C SER A 25 0.28 -1.87 -10.03
N ILE A 26 -0.49 -2.86 -9.58
CA ILE A 26 -0.21 -3.60 -8.35
C ILE A 26 1.12 -4.36 -8.45
N VAL A 27 1.38 -5.04 -9.57
CA VAL A 27 2.62 -5.79 -9.80
C VAL A 27 3.82 -4.84 -9.87
N ASP A 28 3.66 -3.71 -10.57
CA ASP A 28 4.71 -2.70 -10.70
C ASP A 28 5.07 -2.08 -9.35
N ILE A 29 4.07 -1.72 -8.54
CA ILE A 29 4.29 -1.16 -7.20
C ILE A 29 5.01 -2.16 -6.32
N ARG A 30 4.56 -3.42 -6.31
CA ARG A 30 5.20 -4.48 -5.52
C ARG A 30 6.66 -4.66 -5.91
N THR A 31 6.94 -4.76 -7.22
CA THR A 31 8.29 -4.95 -7.73
C THR A 31 9.20 -3.77 -7.38
N ASN A 32 8.69 -2.54 -7.44
CA ASN A 32 9.46 -1.35 -7.07
C ASN A 32 9.74 -1.29 -5.56
N LEU A 33 8.75 -1.58 -4.71
CA LEU A 33 8.93 -1.58 -3.26
C LEU A 33 9.89 -2.69 -2.80
N GLU A 34 9.83 -3.88 -3.41
CA GLU A 34 10.77 -4.97 -3.15
C GLU A 34 12.21 -4.61 -3.56
N ARG A 35 12.39 -3.84 -4.65
CA ARG A 35 13.73 -3.38 -5.09
C ARG A 35 14.38 -2.39 -4.14
N ILE A 36 13.60 -1.65 -3.36
CA ILE A 36 14.13 -0.70 -2.37
C ILE A 36 14.78 -1.43 -1.17
N GLY A 37 14.54 -2.74 -1.02
CA GLY A 37 15.34 -3.64 -0.18
C GLY A 37 15.13 -3.56 1.33
N ASP A 38 14.57 -2.45 1.85
CA ASP A 38 14.49 -2.20 3.30
C ASP A 38 13.06 -2.32 3.90
N LEU A 39 12.08 -2.77 3.10
CA LEU A 39 10.68 -2.91 3.52
C LEU A 39 10.30 -4.38 3.73
N HIS A 40 9.61 -4.67 4.83
CA HIS A 40 8.98 -5.98 5.01
C HIS A 40 7.68 -6.11 4.22
N GLU A 41 7.29 -7.34 3.90
CA GLU A 41 6.03 -7.64 3.20
C GLU A 41 4.80 -7.00 3.86
N TYR A 42 4.78 -6.98 5.20
CA TYR A 42 3.72 -6.32 5.97
C TYR A 42 3.67 -4.80 5.73
N GLU A 43 4.84 -4.15 5.71
CA GLU A 43 4.95 -2.70 5.52
C GLU A 43 4.53 -2.32 4.11
N ILE A 44 4.94 -3.12 3.12
CA ILE A 44 4.51 -3.00 1.72
C ILE A 44 2.99 -3.07 1.62
N ALA A 45 2.37 -4.10 2.20
CA ALA A 45 0.92 -4.26 2.17
C ALA A 45 0.18 -3.09 2.84
N MET A 46 0.68 -2.61 3.97
CA MET A 46 0.08 -1.49 4.71
C MET A 46 0.22 -0.16 3.96
N LEU A 47 1.38 0.11 3.36
CA LEU A 47 1.60 1.33 2.54
C LEU A 47 0.67 1.37 1.33
N VAL A 48 0.50 0.25 0.63
CA VAL A 48 -0.37 0.14 -0.55
C VAL A 48 -1.84 0.28 -0.19
N ASN A 49 -2.27 -0.28 0.94
CA ASN A 49 -3.67 -0.24 1.38
C ASN A 49 -4.06 1.13 1.98
N LEU A 50 -3.18 1.74 2.78
CA LEU A 50 -3.48 2.97 3.51
C LEU A 50 -3.15 4.24 2.72
N LEU A 51 -2.17 4.18 1.82
CA LEU A 51 -1.69 5.32 1.01
C LEU A 51 -1.51 6.61 1.84
N PRO A 52 -0.64 6.60 2.86
CA PRO A 52 -0.36 7.79 3.64
C PRO A 52 0.19 8.91 2.74
N LYS A 53 -0.18 10.16 3.04
CA LYS A 53 0.25 11.33 2.23
C LYS A 53 1.51 11.98 2.76
N THR A 54 1.85 11.74 4.03
CA THR A 54 2.99 12.36 4.70
C THR A 54 3.80 11.31 5.44
N ILE A 55 5.10 11.59 5.62
CA ILE A 55 6.01 10.75 6.41
C ILE A 55 5.50 10.57 7.85
N LEU A 56 4.99 11.65 8.44
CA LEU A 56 4.42 11.65 9.79
C LEU A 56 3.23 10.68 9.90
N GLU A 57 2.31 10.73 8.94
CA GLU A 57 1.17 9.82 8.87
C GLU A 57 1.62 8.36 8.67
N ALA A 58 2.58 8.13 7.76
CA ALA A 58 3.12 6.80 7.51
C ALA A 58 3.76 6.19 8.77
N ARG A 59 4.57 6.97 9.50
CA ARG A 59 5.21 6.55 10.76
C ARG A 59 4.19 6.36 11.89
N TYR A 60 3.13 7.16 11.92
CA TYR A 60 2.07 7.01 12.92
C TYR A 60 1.24 5.74 12.70
N LEU A 61 0.91 5.43 11.44
CA LEU A 61 0.16 4.23 11.07
C LEU A 61 1.01 2.96 11.15
N ILE A 62 2.28 3.05 10.76
CA ILE A 62 3.20 1.93 10.67
C ILE A 62 4.48 2.32 11.44
N PRO A 63 4.52 2.12 12.77
CA PRO A 63 5.63 2.55 13.61
C PRO A 63 6.96 1.85 13.27
N SER A 64 6.91 0.69 12.61
CA SER A 64 8.10 -0.02 12.16
C SER A 64 8.87 0.69 11.04
N LEU A 65 8.25 1.62 10.32
CA LEU A 65 8.90 2.46 9.30
C LEU A 65 9.86 3.50 9.89
N ILE A 66 9.88 3.68 11.22
CA ILE A 66 10.79 4.64 11.89
C ILE A 66 12.27 4.36 11.61
N ARG A 67 12.61 3.12 11.23
CA ARG A 67 13.96 2.69 10.87
C ARG A 67 14.46 3.26 9.53
N LEU A 68 13.54 3.71 8.67
CA LEU A 68 13.86 4.22 7.34
C LEU A 68 14.22 5.70 7.39
N ASN A 69 15.06 6.13 6.45
CA ASN A 69 15.36 7.53 6.26
C ASN A 69 14.16 8.27 5.67
N ASP A 70 13.99 9.53 6.07
CA ASP A 70 12.90 10.39 5.61
C ASP A 70 12.93 10.59 4.10
N GLU A 71 14.10 10.70 3.49
CA GLU A 71 14.28 10.84 2.05
C GLU A 71 13.77 9.61 1.28
N THR A 72 14.15 8.41 1.73
CA THR A 72 13.71 7.14 1.14
C THR A 72 12.21 6.97 1.27
N LEU A 73 11.67 7.25 2.46
CA LEU A 73 10.24 7.16 2.72
C LEU A 73 9.46 8.17 1.89
N ASN A 74 9.93 9.41 1.76
CA ASN A 74 9.29 10.41 0.92
C ASN A 74 9.25 9.98 -0.56
N SER A 75 10.36 9.45 -1.08
CA SER A 75 10.43 8.94 -2.46
C SER A 75 9.43 7.81 -2.70
N ILE A 76 9.30 6.88 -1.74
CA ILE A 76 8.29 5.82 -1.79
C ILE A 76 6.87 6.39 -1.83
N LEU A 77 6.56 7.37 -0.97
CA LEU A 77 5.23 7.98 -0.90
C LEU A 77 4.88 8.73 -2.18
N GLU A 78 5.82 9.49 -2.74
CA GLU A 78 5.62 10.20 -4.02
C GLU A 78 5.35 9.21 -5.16
N HIS A 79 6.10 8.12 -5.23
CA HIS A 79 5.85 7.05 -6.19
C HIS A 79 4.44 6.45 -6.03
N LEU A 80 4.03 6.11 -4.80
CA LEU A 80 2.71 5.54 -4.53
C LEU A 80 1.56 6.49 -4.91
N ILE A 81 1.70 7.79 -4.62
CA ILE A 81 0.71 8.82 -4.97
C ILE A 81 0.59 8.96 -6.50
N SER A 82 1.71 8.92 -7.22
CA SER A 82 1.72 8.98 -8.68
C SER A 82 0.87 7.84 -9.29
N TYR A 83 1.01 6.62 -8.79
CA TYR A 83 0.20 5.48 -9.26
C TYR A 83 -1.30 5.66 -8.97
N LYS A 84 -1.68 6.28 -7.85
CA LYS A 84 -3.09 6.57 -7.56
C LYS A 84 -3.68 7.57 -8.55
N MET A 85 -2.91 8.61 -8.88
CA MET A 85 -3.34 9.68 -9.81
C MET A 85 -3.46 9.18 -11.25
N TYR A 86 -2.56 8.29 -11.69
CA TYR A 86 -2.61 7.70 -13.04
C TYR A 86 -3.79 6.74 -13.26
N VAL A 87 -4.38 6.20 -12.20
CA VAL A 87 -5.47 5.22 -12.25
C VAL A 87 -6.83 5.86 -11.92
N SER A 88 -6.86 7.15 -11.55
CA SER A 88 -8.09 7.94 -11.32
C SER A 88 -8.63 8.57 -12.59
#